data_AF-A0A919LTG9-F1
#
_entry.id   AF-A0A919LTG9-F1
#
_cell.length_a   1.000
_cell.length_b   1.000
_cell.length_c   1.000
_cell.angle_alpha   90.00
_cell.angle_beta   90.00
_cell.angle_gamma   90.00
#
_symmetry.space_group_name_H-M   'P 1'
#
loop_
_entity.id
_entity.type
_entity.pdbx_description
1 polymer ?
#
loop_
_entity_poly.entity_id
_entity_poly.type
_entity_poly.pdbx_seq_one_letter_code
_entity_poly.pdbx_strand_id
1 'polypeptide(L)'
;MSIMNLSSSRMIQHSLPRRLLHNHSGVVSIALFFVFCCVVFSLITSNFLTGTNWLNIIRQSAPLLIVATAMTLVITTGGIDLSVGSTGAGRRALRYRPE
;
A
#
# COMPACT_ATOMS: atom_id res chain seq x y z
N MET A 1 -46.23 -24.06 -28.43
CA MET A 1 -46.05 -24.48 -27.02
C MET A 1 -44.56 -24.58 -26.76
N SER A 2 -44.08 -23.78 -25.82
CA SER A 2 -42.70 -23.58 -25.33
C SER A 2 -41.64 -24.66 -25.64
N ILE A 3 -40.49 -24.24 -26.17
CA ILE A 3 -39.19 -24.50 -25.53
C ILE A 3 -38.16 -23.44 -25.98
N MET A 4 -38.12 -22.32 -25.26
CA MET A 4 -36.95 -21.45 -25.17
C MET A 4 -35.83 -22.23 -24.47
N ASN A 5 -35.05 -22.98 -25.26
CA ASN A 5 -33.99 -23.85 -24.75
C ASN A 5 -32.68 -23.06 -24.55
N LEU A 6 -32.56 -22.48 -23.36
CA LEU A 6 -31.37 -22.39 -22.50
C LEU A 6 -30.03 -21.81 -23.01
N SER A 7 -29.97 -21.15 -24.18
CA SER A 7 -28.74 -20.42 -24.56
C SER A 7 -28.44 -19.19 -23.70
N SER A 8 -29.44 -18.66 -22.98
CA SER A 8 -29.30 -17.44 -22.16
C SER A 8 -28.76 -17.70 -20.73
N SER A 9 -28.51 -18.95 -20.34
CA SER A 9 -28.13 -19.31 -18.96
C SER A 9 -26.65 -19.68 -18.79
N ARG A 10 -25.79 -19.34 -19.75
CA ARG A 10 -24.31 -19.50 -19.65
C ARG A 10 -23.53 -18.19 -19.57
N MET A 11 -24.20 -17.04 -19.64
CA MET A 11 -23.55 -15.72 -19.63
C MET A 11 -23.78 -14.90 -18.35
N ILE A 12 -24.00 -15.56 -17.20
CA ILE A 12 -23.96 -14.93 -15.87
C ILE A 12 -23.15 -15.82 -14.90
N GLN A 13 -21.96 -16.27 -15.31
CA GLN A 13 -21.11 -17.09 -14.41
C GLN A 13 -19.68 -16.60 -14.22
N HIS A 14 -19.30 -15.45 -14.78
CA HIS A 14 -18.00 -14.84 -14.45
C HIS A 14 -18.10 -13.99 -13.18
N SER A 15 -18.23 -14.66 -12.04
CA SER A 15 -17.97 -14.07 -10.74
C SER A 15 -16.48 -13.74 -10.61
N LEU A 16 -16.07 -12.59 -11.18
CA LEU A 16 -14.77 -11.95 -10.94
C LEU A 16 -14.27 -11.99 -9.48
N PRO A 17 -15.11 -11.92 -8.41
CA PRO A 17 -14.61 -11.99 -7.04
C PRO A 17 -13.85 -13.28 -6.70
N ARG A 18 -14.20 -14.44 -7.29
CA ARG A 18 -13.57 -15.71 -6.93
C ARG A 18 -12.13 -15.85 -7.43
N ARG A 19 -11.78 -15.19 -8.54
CA ARG A 19 -10.41 -15.20 -9.08
C ARG A 19 -9.47 -14.27 -8.30
N LEU A 20 -9.97 -13.11 -7.86
CA LEU A 20 -9.23 -12.21 -6.99
C LEU A 20 -8.99 -12.81 -5.60
N LEU A 21 -9.98 -13.51 -5.05
CA LEU A 21 -9.87 -14.19 -3.75
C LEU A 21 -8.78 -15.28 -3.73
N HIS A 22 -8.61 -16.02 -4.83
CA HIS A 22 -7.70 -17.16 -4.86
C HIS A 22 -6.26 -16.78 -5.24
N ASN A 23 -6.07 -15.75 -6.08
CA ASN A 23 -4.73 -15.39 -6.59
C ASN A 23 -4.00 -14.33 -5.74
N HIS A 24 -4.70 -13.64 -4.82
CA HIS A 24 -4.15 -12.58 -3.95
C HIS A 24 -4.72 -12.65 -2.52
N SER A 25 -4.74 -13.84 -1.93
CA SER A 25 -5.27 -14.09 -0.58
C SER A 25 -4.73 -13.11 0.47
N GLY A 26 -3.46 -12.71 0.37
CA GLY A 26 -2.84 -11.71 1.26
C GLY A 26 -3.43 -10.29 1.16
N VAL A 27 -3.80 -9.86 -0.05
CA VAL A 27 -4.44 -8.54 -0.26
C VAL A 27 -5.87 -8.55 0.30
N VAL A 28 -6.57 -9.68 0.14
CA VAL A 28 -7.92 -9.83 0.67
C VAL A 28 -7.90 -9.89 2.21
N SER A 29 -6.93 -10.58 2.80
CA SER A 29 -6.81 -10.64 4.26
C SER A 29 -6.47 -9.30 4.88
N ILE A 30 -5.52 -8.54 4.28
CA ILE A 30 -5.16 -7.22 4.81
C ILE A 30 -6.32 -6.23 4.67
N ALA A 31 -7.05 -6.28 3.55
CA ALA A 31 -8.23 -5.43 3.34
C ALA A 31 -9.36 -5.76 4.32
N LEU A 32 -9.66 -7.05 4.54
CA LEU A 32 -10.65 -7.48 5.51
C LEU A 32 -10.27 -7.06 6.94
N PHE A 33 -9.01 -7.21 7.31
CA PHE A 33 -8.50 -6.77 8.61
C PHE A 33 -8.63 -5.26 8.78
N PHE A 34 -8.28 -4.47 7.76
CA PHE A 34 -8.42 -3.01 7.80
C PHE A 34 -9.88 -2.59 8.00
N VAL A 35 -10.81 -3.18 7.23
CA VAL A 35 -12.25 -2.91 7.38
C VAL A 35 -12.73 -3.27 8.78
N PHE A 36 -12.31 -4.42 9.31
CA PHE A 36 -12.63 -4.83 10.68
C PHE A 36 -12.16 -3.78 11.71
N CYS A 37 -10.91 -3.31 11.61
CA CYS A 37 -10.40 -2.25 12.47
C CYS A 37 -11.21 -0.95 12.36
N CYS A 38 -11.58 -0.53 11.15
CA CYS A 38 -12.41 0.66 10.95
C CYS A 38 -13.76 0.53 11.65
N VAL A 39 -14.42 -0.63 11.54
CA VAL A 39 -15.70 -0.88 12.22
C VAL A 39 -15.53 -0.82 13.73
N VAL A 40 -14.54 -1.53 14.27
CA VAL A 40 -14.29 -1.57 15.72
C VAL A 40 -14.00 -0.18 16.28
N PHE A 41 -13.10 0.59 15.66
CA PHE A 41 -12.78 1.94 16.14
C PHE A 41 -13.94 2.92 15.97
N SER A 42 -14.75 2.76 14.92
CA SER A 42 -15.96 3.56 14.76
C SER A 42 -17.01 3.29 15.84
N LEU A 43 -17.07 2.07 16.38
CA LEU A 43 -18.00 1.71 17.47
C LEU A 43 -17.48 2.15 18.83
N ILE A 44 -16.17 2.04 19.08
CA ILE A 44 -15.58 2.39 20.38
C ILE A 44 -15.42 3.92 20.52
N THR A 45 -15.08 4.62 19.45
CA THR A 45 -14.78 6.06 19.47
C THR A 45 -15.70 6.83 18.53
N SER A 46 -16.61 7.62 19.12
CA SER A 46 -17.53 8.48 18.36
C SER A 46 -16.81 9.52 17.49
N ASN A 47 -15.59 9.92 17.87
CA ASN A 47 -14.78 10.87 17.12
C ASN A 47 -14.05 10.26 15.91
N PHE A 48 -13.97 8.93 15.77
CA PHE A 48 -13.10 8.28 14.79
C PHE A 48 -13.41 8.71 13.34
N LEU A 49 -14.69 8.67 12.94
CA LEU A 49 -15.13 9.06 11.59
C LEU A 49 -15.45 10.56 11.46
N THR A 50 -15.19 11.38 12.48
CA THR A 50 -15.51 12.81 12.40
C THR A 50 -14.55 13.55 11.45
N GLY A 51 -15.07 14.55 10.74
CA GLY A 51 -14.25 15.38 9.84
C GLY A 51 -13.07 16.02 10.56
N THR A 52 -13.25 16.43 11.82
CA THR A 52 -12.18 16.99 12.66
C THR A 52 -11.05 16.00 12.91
N ASN A 53 -11.36 14.75 13.25
CA ASN A 53 -10.34 13.72 13.47
C ASN A 53 -9.56 13.41 12.18
N TRP A 54 -10.26 13.26 11.05
CA TRP A 54 -9.63 13.05 9.75
C TRP A 54 -8.76 14.23 9.31
N LEU A 55 -9.25 15.46 9.47
CA LEU A 55 -8.48 16.68 9.22
C LEU A 55 -7.22 16.74 10.10
N ASN A 56 -7.34 16.36 11.37
CA ASN A 56 -6.20 16.31 12.27
C ASN A 56 -5.16 15.25 11.85
N ILE A 57 -5.59 14.06 11.42
CA ILE A 57 -4.69 13.01 10.92
C ILE A 57 -3.96 13.50 9.67
N ILE A 58 -4.69 14.07 8.70
CA ILE A 58 -4.11 14.58 7.46
C ILE A 58 -3.09 15.69 7.77
N ARG A 59 -3.45 16.67 8.59
CA ARG A 59 -2.56 17.78 8.98
C ARG A 59 -1.31 17.30 9.70
N GLN A 60 -1.43 16.29 10.57
CA GLN A 60 -0.28 15.69 11.26
C GLN A 60 0.63 14.91 10.29
N SER A 61 0.05 14.24 9.30
CA SER A 61 0.82 13.49 8.29
C SER A 61 1.44 14.37 7.19
N ALA A 62 0.89 15.56 6.95
CA ALA A 62 1.28 16.42 5.83
C ALA A 62 2.77 16.82 5.83
N PRO A 63 3.39 17.23 6.95
CA PRO A 63 4.83 17.53 6.97
C PRO A 63 5.68 16.33 6.55
N LEU A 64 5.32 15.13 7.01
CA LEU A 64 6.02 13.89 6.67
C LEU A 64 5.86 13.56 5.18
N LEU A 65 4.66 13.70 4.63
CA LEU A 65 4.43 13.51 3.19
C LEU A 65 5.21 14.51 2.34
N ILE A 66 5.25 15.79 2.72
CA ILE A 66 6.01 16.82 2.01
C ILE A 66 7.51 16.49 1.99
N VAL A 67 8.07 16.13 3.14
CA VAL A 67 9.50 15.76 3.22
C VAL A 67 9.78 14.46 2.47
N ALA A 68 8.93 13.44 2.62
CA ALA A 68 9.10 12.14 1.95
C ALA A 68 9.01 12.27 0.42
N THR A 69 8.06 13.05 -0.08
CA THR A 69 7.92 13.34 -1.52
C THR A 69 9.09 14.17 -2.03
N ALA A 70 9.53 15.19 -1.30
CA ALA A 70 10.74 15.96 -1.64
C ALA A 70 11.97 15.05 -1.70
N MET A 71 12.15 14.16 -0.73
CA MET A 71 13.26 13.20 -0.70
C MET A 71 13.19 12.22 -1.88
N THR A 72 11.99 11.76 -2.24
CA THR A 72 11.78 10.90 -3.41
C THR A 72 12.19 11.61 -4.71
N LEU A 73 11.79 12.88 -4.86
CA LEU A 73 12.18 13.71 -6.01
C LEU A 73 13.70 13.93 -6.05
N VAL A 74 14.33 14.25 -4.92
CA VAL A 74 15.78 14.47 -4.81
C VAL A 74 16.60 13.22 -5.17
N ILE A 75 16.15 12.04 -4.77
CA ILE A 75 16.79 10.77 -5.17
C ILE A 75 16.59 10.53 -6.67
N THR A 76 15.37 10.78 -7.17
CA THR A 76 15.04 10.54 -8.60
C THR A 76 15.72 11.52 -9.55
N THR A 77 15.99 12.76 -9.12
CA THR A 77 16.69 13.78 -9.92
C THR A 77 18.21 13.65 -9.89
N GLY A 78 18.77 12.65 -9.20
CA GLY A 78 20.21 12.38 -9.18
C GLY A 78 21.05 13.37 -8.37
N GLY A 79 20.41 14.23 -7.55
CA GLY A 79 21.11 15.24 -6.73
C GLY A 79 21.82 14.66 -5.49
N ILE A 80 21.43 13.46 -5.06
CA ILE A 80 22.12 12.67 -4.03
C ILE A 80 22.61 11.40 -4.71
N ASP A 81 23.72 11.48 -5.43
CA ASP A 81 24.37 10.30 -5.98
C ASP A 81 24.85 9.39 -4.85
N LEU A 82 24.09 8.33 -4.54
CA LEU A 82 24.44 7.30 -3.57
C LEU A 82 25.57 6.38 -4.08
N SER A 83 26.04 6.55 -5.32
CA SER A 83 27.07 5.69 -5.93
C SER A 83 28.48 5.89 -5.34
N VAL A 84 28.77 7.04 -4.73
CA VAL A 84 30.02 7.25 -3.99
C VAL A 84 30.08 6.46 -2.68
N GLY A 85 28.92 6.16 -2.08
CA GLY A 85 28.82 5.32 -0.87
C GLY A 85 29.11 3.83 -1.12
N SER A 86 28.67 3.33 -2.29
CA SER A 86 28.97 1.97 -2.77
C SER A 86 30.45 1.81 -3.15
N THR A 87 31.01 2.78 -3.87
CA THR A 87 32.38 2.71 -4.37
C THR A 87 33.43 3.00 -3.29
N GLY A 88 33.12 3.85 -2.31
CA GLY A 88 34.02 4.20 -1.19
C GLY A 88 34.12 3.14 -0.10
N ALA A 89 33.05 2.37 0.15
CA ALA A 89 33.03 1.32 1.17
C ALA A 89 33.93 0.12 0.79
N GLY A 90 34.00 -0.25 -0.49
CA GLY A 90 34.79 -1.38 -0.95
C GLY A 90 36.31 -1.18 -0.86
N ARG A 91 36.83 0.06 -0.98
CA ARG A 91 38.28 0.32 -0.99
C ARG A 91 38.89 0.58 0.38
N ARG A 92 38.10 0.97 1.40
CA ARG A 92 38.57 1.11 2.78
C ARG A 92 38.53 -0.21 3.56
N ALA A 93 37.66 -1.14 3.23
CA ALA A 93 37.60 -2.47 3.87
C ALA A 93 38.80 -3.37 3.53
N LEU A 94 39.43 -3.17 2.37
CA LEU A 94 40.66 -3.88 1.98
C LEU A 94 41.95 -3.19 2.49
N ARG A 95 41.84 -2.10 3.25
CA ARG A 95 42.98 -1.36 3.80
C ARG A 95 43.07 -1.39 5.32
N TYR A 96 42.27 -2.22 5.98
CA TYR A 96 42.49 -2.57 7.39
C TYR A 96 43.35 -3.84 7.45
N ARG A 97 44.66 -3.65 7.25
CA ARG A 97 45.67 -4.63 7.62
C ARG A 97 46.13 -4.23 9.03
N PRO A 98 45.70 -4.95 10.09
CA PRO A 98 46.31 -4.76 11.40
C PRO A 98 47.70 -5.40 11.34
N GLU A 99 48.72 -4.55 11.39
CA GLU A 99 50.04 -4.92 11.88
C GLU A 99 50.05 -4.71 13.41
#